data_AF-A0A1R4G4F3-F1
#
_entry.id   AF-A0A1R4G4F3-F1
#
_cell.length_a   1.000
_cell.length_b   1.000
_cell.length_c   1.000
_cell.angle_alpha   90.00
_cell.angle_beta   90.00
_cell.angle_gamma   90.00
#
_symmetry.space_group_name_H-M   'P 1'
#
loop_
_entity.id
_entity.type
_entity.pdbx_description
1 polymer ?
#
loop_
_entity_poly.entity_id
_entity_poly.type
_entity_poly.pdbx_seq_one_letter_code
_entity_poly.pdbx_strand_id
1 'polypeptide(L)'
;MKSLTQKLKDAGPIGFSIFAGLAGFCAYFSMYAFRKPFSAATFEGVEGWAFVLDYKVALVIAQVIGYALSKWIGVKVIAEADGQGRGRAILMLIGASWLALVAFALIPAPWNVAALFFNGLPLGLIWGLVFAYMEGRRVSDVLGAVLCASFILSSGVVKAVGKLLLQAAVSDLWMPAAAGMVFMPLLLVSVWGLAQLPGPNADDERERIRRAPMNKDDRRHFLADYGLGLAALIAAYVLFTAFRDFRDNFSAEVWEAVGYGDAAGVFAASELPVAVIVLIVLGSLILIRDNRRALMVMHGVVIAGAALIGLSTLAFQAELVSALTWMILSGAGLYMAYTPFNAMLFDRMLAATRRVGTAGFLIYVADASGYIGSVILLLYRSFAAPQLDWLQFFIGAAYASAAASLVLTLASAVYFGRKLGRKHQVQMAQAAPDAAAS
;
A
#
# COMPACT_ATOMS: atom_id res chain seq x y z
N MET A 1 -29.86 9.46 -26.40
CA MET A 1 -29.44 9.08 -25.04
C MET A 1 -28.22 9.92 -24.65
N LYS A 2 -28.22 10.60 -23.49
CA LYS A 2 -27.04 11.35 -23.00
C LYS A 2 -25.83 10.40 -22.90
N SER A 3 -24.65 10.83 -23.35
CA SER A 3 -23.39 10.08 -23.16
C SER A 3 -23.13 9.85 -21.67
N LEU A 4 -22.41 8.78 -21.31
CA LEU A 4 -22.10 8.50 -19.90
C LEU A 4 -21.40 9.67 -19.23
N THR A 5 -20.48 10.33 -19.93
CA THR A 5 -19.81 11.55 -19.48
C THR A 5 -20.81 12.67 -19.17
N GLN A 6 -21.85 12.86 -20.00
CA GLN A 6 -22.87 13.88 -19.73
C GLN A 6 -23.73 13.51 -18.52
N LYS A 7 -24.08 12.23 -18.34
CA LYS A 7 -24.78 11.76 -17.13
C LYS A 7 -23.94 11.94 -15.87
N LEU A 8 -22.63 11.75 -15.95
CA LEU A 8 -21.71 11.95 -14.83
C LEU A 8 -21.45 13.42 -14.51
N LYS A 9 -21.50 14.31 -15.52
CA LYS A 9 -21.47 15.77 -15.30
C LYS A 9 -22.73 16.26 -14.57
N ASP A 10 -23.87 15.70 -14.94
CA ASP A 10 -25.16 16.03 -14.36
C ASP A 10 -25.40 15.32 -13.01
N ALA A 11 -24.54 14.36 -12.63
CA ALA A 11 -24.65 13.64 -11.37
C ALA A 11 -24.18 14.51 -10.19
N GLY A 12 -24.93 14.46 -9.08
CA GLY A 12 -24.49 15.07 -7.83
C GLY A 12 -23.19 14.46 -7.30
N PRO A 13 -22.50 15.13 -6.35
CA PRO A 13 -21.18 14.70 -5.83
C PRO A 13 -21.13 13.25 -5.35
N ILE A 14 -22.23 12.75 -4.77
CA ILE A 14 -22.36 11.37 -4.27
C ILE A 14 -22.35 10.36 -5.43
N GLY A 15 -23.18 10.58 -6.45
CA GLY A 15 -23.29 9.67 -7.60
C GLY A 15 -22.00 9.60 -8.39
N PHE A 16 -21.33 10.75 -8.58
CA PHE A 16 -20.00 10.81 -9.16
C PHE A 16 -18.97 10.03 -8.33
N SER A 17 -18.94 10.25 -7.01
CA SER A 17 -17.97 9.60 -6.11
C SER A 17 -18.13 8.08 -6.06
N ILE A 18 -19.38 7.58 -6.07
CA ILE A 18 -19.67 6.15 -6.12
C ILE A 18 -19.16 5.55 -7.44
N PHE A 19 -19.47 6.18 -8.57
CA PHE A 19 -19.04 5.66 -9.88
C PHE A 19 -17.52 5.71 -10.04
N ALA A 20 -16.88 6.86 -9.76
CA ALA A 20 -15.44 7.04 -9.87
C ALA A 20 -14.70 6.12 -8.88
N GLY A 21 -15.18 6.03 -7.64
CA GLY A 21 -14.65 5.16 -6.62
C GLY A 21 -14.74 3.68 -7.01
N LEU A 22 -15.88 3.23 -7.52
CA LEU A 22 -16.07 1.84 -7.96
C LEU A 22 -15.22 1.51 -9.20
N ALA A 23 -15.18 2.39 -10.19
CA ALA A 23 -14.35 2.19 -11.38
C ALA A 23 -12.85 2.16 -11.03
N GLY A 24 -12.40 3.08 -10.18
CA GLY A 24 -11.01 3.12 -9.68
C GLY A 24 -10.67 1.89 -8.83
N PHE A 25 -11.57 1.50 -7.93
CA PHE A 25 -11.47 0.30 -7.12
C PHE A 25 -11.32 -0.94 -8.01
N CYS A 26 -12.26 -1.17 -8.94
CA CYS A 26 -12.25 -2.36 -9.80
C CYS A 26 -11.04 -2.39 -10.74
N ALA A 27 -10.62 -1.24 -11.29
CA ALA A 27 -9.43 -1.19 -12.15
C ALA A 27 -8.15 -1.60 -11.38
N TYR A 28 -7.96 -1.05 -10.18
CA TYR A 28 -6.78 -1.36 -9.37
C TYR A 28 -6.86 -2.76 -8.74
N PHE A 29 -8.05 -3.18 -8.35
CA PHE A 29 -8.34 -4.52 -7.89
C PHE A 29 -7.99 -5.57 -8.95
N SER A 30 -8.43 -5.38 -10.20
CA SER A 30 -8.09 -6.28 -11.30
C SER A 30 -6.60 -6.28 -11.61
N MET A 31 -5.90 -5.14 -11.51
CA MET A 31 -4.45 -5.08 -11.70
C MET A 31 -3.71 -6.04 -10.75
N TYR A 32 -4.19 -6.20 -9.51
CA TYR A 32 -3.58 -7.11 -8.55
C TYR A 32 -3.56 -8.56 -9.00
N ALA A 33 -4.47 -8.97 -9.89
CA ALA A 33 -4.46 -10.32 -10.49
C ALA A 33 -3.26 -10.57 -11.41
N PHE A 34 -2.61 -9.52 -11.90
CA PHE A 34 -1.37 -9.63 -12.68
C PHE A 34 -0.12 -9.56 -11.80
N ARG A 35 -0.29 -9.36 -10.49
CA ARG A 35 0.79 -9.15 -9.54
C ARG A 35 0.92 -10.26 -8.52
N LYS A 36 -0.18 -10.63 -7.84
CA LYS A 36 -0.15 -11.39 -6.59
C LYS A 36 -0.54 -12.86 -6.66
N PRO A 37 -1.27 -13.39 -7.65
CA PRO A 37 -1.65 -14.80 -7.64
C PRO A 37 -0.49 -15.78 -7.46
N PHE A 38 0.70 -15.51 -8.02
CA PHE A 38 1.87 -16.38 -7.85
C PHE A 38 2.20 -16.69 -6.38
N SER A 39 1.93 -15.76 -5.46
CA SER A 39 2.16 -15.95 -4.02
C SER A 39 1.21 -16.95 -3.35
N ALA A 40 0.17 -17.44 -4.05
CA ALA A 40 -0.69 -18.52 -3.60
C ALA A 40 -0.03 -19.91 -3.77
N ALA A 41 1.00 -20.03 -4.60
CA ALA A 41 1.82 -21.22 -4.73
C ALA A 41 3.02 -21.18 -3.77
N THR A 42 3.48 -22.33 -3.31
CA THR A 42 4.69 -22.50 -2.48
C THR A 42 5.94 -22.71 -3.33
N PHE A 43 5.79 -23.23 -4.56
CA PHE A 43 6.87 -23.54 -5.51
C PHE A 43 7.93 -24.50 -4.94
N GLU A 44 7.49 -25.63 -4.39
CA GLU A 44 8.41 -26.67 -3.91
C GLU A 44 9.00 -27.48 -5.06
N GLY A 45 10.29 -27.82 -4.97
CA GLY A 45 10.94 -28.77 -5.88
C GLY A 45 11.06 -28.32 -7.34
N VAL A 46 11.18 -27.02 -7.62
CA VAL A 46 11.30 -26.50 -8.99
C VAL A 46 12.56 -27.02 -9.67
N GLU A 47 12.37 -27.77 -10.77
CA GLU A 47 13.45 -28.30 -11.59
C GLU A 47 14.34 -27.18 -12.14
N GLY A 48 15.67 -27.35 -12.05
CA GLY A 48 16.64 -26.34 -12.50
C GLY A 48 16.95 -25.24 -11.48
N TRP A 49 16.29 -25.23 -10.32
CA TRP A 49 16.58 -24.28 -9.23
C TRP A 49 17.39 -24.94 -8.09
N ALA A 50 18.71 -24.92 -8.22
CA ALA A 50 19.64 -25.52 -7.25
C ALA A 50 20.31 -24.48 -6.32
N PHE A 51 19.75 -23.27 -6.20
CA PHE A 51 20.31 -22.20 -5.37
C PHE A 51 19.92 -22.34 -3.90
N VAL A 52 20.75 -21.81 -3.00
CA VAL A 52 20.43 -21.73 -1.55
C VAL A 52 19.24 -20.80 -1.30
N LEU A 53 19.06 -19.79 -2.14
CA LEU A 53 17.92 -18.89 -2.06
C LEU A 53 16.66 -19.63 -2.52
N ASP A 54 15.66 -19.69 -1.64
CA ASP A 54 14.33 -20.21 -1.97
C ASP A 54 13.76 -19.58 -3.26
N TYR A 55 13.18 -20.41 -4.12
CA TYR A 55 12.71 -19.98 -5.45
C TYR A 55 11.66 -18.88 -5.35
N LYS A 56 10.67 -19.05 -4.46
CA LYS A 56 9.61 -18.05 -4.25
C LYS A 56 10.19 -16.75 -3.71
N VAL A 57 11.18 -16.80 -2.80
CA VAL A 57 11.91 -15.61 -2.36
C VAL A 57 12.56 -14.89 -3.54
N ALA A 58 13.21 -15.61 -4.46
CA ALA A 58 13.83 -15.01 -5.64
C ALA A 58 12.79 -14.32 -6.55
N LEU A 59 11.62 -14.95 -6.75
CA LEU A 59 10.51 -14.36 -7.51
C LEU A 59 9.99 -13.07 -6.87
N VAL A 60 9.79 -13.08 -5.54
CA VAL A 60 9.31 -11.91 -4.79
C VAL A 60 10.32 -10.76 -4.89
N ILE A 61 11.61 -11.05 -4.70
CA ILE A 61 12.67 -10.05 -4.80
C ILE A 61 12.72 -9.48 -6.22
N ALA A 62 12.72 -10.32 -7.26
CA ALA A 62 12.74 -9.88 -8.65
C ALA A 62 11.56 -8.94 -8.97
N GLN A 63 10.34 -9.32 -8.57
CA GLN A 63 9.14 -8.49 -8.79
C GLN A 63 9.21 -7.17 -8.02
N VAL A 64 9.68 -7.17 -6.77
CA VAL A 64 9.80 -5.95 -5.95
C VAL A 64 10.84 -5.00 -6.53
N ILE A 65 11.99 -5.49 -7.03
CA ILE A 65 13.00 -4.65 -7.66
C ILE A 65 12.44 -3.99 -8.93
N GLY A 66 11.73 -4.74 -9.78
CA GLY A 66 11.05 -4.19 -10.95
C GLY A 66 10.03 -3.11 -10.56
N TYR A 67 9.23 -3.38 -9.54
CA TYR A 67 8.22 -2.45 -9.02
C TYR A 67 8.86 -1.17 -8.43
N ALA A 68 9.97 -1.29 -7.72
CA ALA A 68 10.69 -0.16 -7.15
C ALA A 68 11.31 0.72 -8.26
N LEU A 69 11.93 0.11 -9.27
CA LEU A 69 12.48 0.82 -10.43
C LEU A 69 11.38 1.57 -11.21
N SER A 70 10.21 0.95 -11.33
CA SER A 70 9.02 1.59 -11.93
C SER A 70 8.68 2.92 -11.28
N LYS A 71 8.74 3.01 -9.95
CA LYS A 71 8.44 4.25 -9.21
C LYS A 71 9.42 5.37 -9.54
N TRP A 72 10.67 5.02 -9.82
CA TRP A 72 11.71 6.00 -10.17
C TRP A 72 11.50 6.54 -11.58
N ILE A 73 11.18 5.66 -12.54
CA ILE A 73 10.86 6.03 -13.93
C ILE A 73 9.52 6.81 -14.00
N GLY A 74 8.56 6.40 -13.17
CA GLY A 74 7.17 6.81 -13.20
C GLY A 74 6.88 8.26 -12.92
N VAL A 75 7.71 8.94 -12.12
CA VAL A 75 7.53 10.36 -11.78
C VAL A 75 7.48 11.21 -13.05
N LYS A 76 8.31 10.90 -14.04
CA LYS A 76 8.34 11.61 -15.32
C LYS A 76 7.18 11.20 -16.23
N VAL A 77 6.95 9.89 -16.37
CA VAL A 77 5.92 9.34 -17.27
C VAL A 77 4.51 9.76 -16.86
N ILE A 78 4.18 9.78 -15.57
CA ILE A 78 2.85 10.18 -15.07
C ILE A 78 2.65 11.70 -15.24
N ALA A 79 3.68 12.51 -15.03
CA ALA A 79 3.61 13.96 -15.19
C ALA A 79 3.42 14.39 -16.65
N GLU A 80 3.92 13.59 -17.60
CA GLU A 80 3.84 13.84 -19.05
C GLU A 80 2.64 13.14 -19.71
N ALA A 81 1.93 12.25 -19.00
CA ALA A 81 0.79 11.51 -19.54
C ALA A 81 -0.45 12.42 -19.69
N ASP A 82 -0.65 12.92 -20.91
CA ASP A 82 -1.83 13.67 -21.31
C ASP A 82 -3.13 12.88 -21.02
N GLY A 83 -4.19 13.60 -20.63
CA GLY A 83 -5.44 13.04 -20.10
C GLY A 83 -6.13 12.05 -21.03
N GLN A 84 -5.90 12.16 -22.35
CA GLN A 84 -6.51 11.29 -23.37
C GLN A 84 -5.79 9.95 -23.56
N GLY A 85 -4.53 9.80 -23.11
CA GLY A 85 -3.72 8.59 -23.30
C GLY A 85 -3.72 7.59 -22.13
N ARG A 86 -4.24 7.99 -20.97
CA ARG A 86 -4.09 7.24 -19.70
C ARG A 86 -4.69 5.84 -19.74
N GLY A 87 -5.89 5.67 -20.28
CA GLY A 87 -6.54 4.37 -20.38
C GLY A 87 -5.74 3.40 -21.26
N ARG A 88 -5.19 3.88 -22.39
CA ARG A 88 -4.31 3.10 -23.25
C ARG A 88 -3.02 2.72 -22.53
N ALA A 89 -2.42 3.65 -21.78
CA ALA A 89 -1.22 3.39 -21.00
C ALA A 89 -1.45 2.28 -19.95
N ILE A 90 -2.57 2.32 -19.21
CA ILE A 90 -2.94 1.26 -18.25
C ILE A 90 -3.00 -0.10 -18.94
N LEU A 91 -3.69 -0.20 -20.07
CA LEU A 91 -3.84 -1.47 -20.80
C LEU A 91 -2.53 -1.98 -21.39
N MET A 92 -1.68 -1.10 -21.94
CA MET A 92 -0.37 -1.50 -22.47
C MET A 92 0.57 -1.99 -21.37
N LEU A 93 0.60 -1.30 -20.22
CA LEU A 93 1.44 -1.69 -19.08
C LEU A 93 0.96 -3.02 -18.48
N ILE A 94 -0.35 -3.20 -18.26
CA ILE A 94 -0.89 -4.47 -17.77
C ILE A 94 -0.68 -5.59 -18.80
N GLY A 95 -0.84 -5.30 -20.10
CA GLY A 95 -0.54 -6.26 -21.18
C GLY A 95 0.92 -6.70 -21.19
N ALA A 96 1.86 -5.76 -21.04
CA ALA A 96 3.29 -6.08 -20.90
C ALA A 96 3.57 -6.93 -19.65
N SER A 97 2.92 -6.60 -18.53
CA SER A 97 3.01 -7.37 -17.28
C SER A 97 2.50 -8.80 -17.45
N TRP A 98 1.39 -8.97 -18.19
CA TRP A 98 0.80 -10.28 -18.48
C TRP A 98 1.68 -11.11 -19.42
N LEU A 99 2.24 -10.51 -20.47
CA LEU A 99 3.20 -11.18 -21.35
C LEU A 99 4.44 -11.66 -20.59
N ALA A 100 4.90 -10.91 -19.59
CA ALA A 100 5.95 -11.35 -18.70
C ALA A 100 5.54 -12.57 -17.84
N LEU A 101 4.27 -12.68 -17.41
CA LEU A 101 3.77 -13.90 -16.74
C LEU A 101 3.66 -15.10 -17.69
N VAL A 102 3.34 -14.88 -18.96
CA VAL A 102 3.38 -15.94 -19.97
C VAL A 102 4.83 -16.38 -20.20
N ALA A 103 5.77 -15.44 -20.31
CA ALA A 103 7.19 -15.74 -20.38
C ALA A 103 7.70 -16.50 -19.14
N PHE A 104 7.20 -16.16 -17.94
CA PHE A 104 7.50 -16.90 -16.71
C PHE A 104 7.11 -18.38 -16.80
N ALA A 105 5.98 -18.70 -17.44
CA ALA A 105 5.50 -20.06 -17.60
C ALA A 105 6.25 -20.84 -18.70
N LEU A 106 6.76 -20.16 -19.73
CA LEU A 106 7.41 -20.78 -20.89
C LEU A 106 8.93 -20.93 -20.73
N ILE A 107 9.56 -20.02 -20.00
CA ILE A 107 11.02 -20.04 -19.79
C ILE A 107 11.34 -21.01 -18.64
N PRO A 108 12.33 -21.90 -18.77
CA PRO A 108 12.74 -22.78 -17.68
C PRO A 108 13.49 -22.02 -16.58
N ALA A 109 13.47 -22.55 -15.36
CA ALA A 109 14.35 -22.06 -14.30
C ALA A 109 15.82 -22.27 -14.70
N PRO A 110 16.73 -21.37 -14.27
CA PRO A 110 16.52 -20.24 -13.38
C PRO A 110 16.11 -18.92 -14.07
N TRP A 111 16.02 -18.90 -15.39
CA TRP A 111 15.89 -17.67 -16.17
C TRP A 111 14.51 -17.02 -16.07
N ASN A 112 13.47 -17.80 -15.77
CA ASN A 112 12.11 -17.31 -15.56
C ASN A 112 11.97 -16.35 -14.37
N VAL A 113 12.88 -16.35 -13.40
CA VAL A 113 12.90 -15.33 -12.33
C VAL A 113 12.99 -13.91 -12.89
N ALA A 114 13.73 -13.71 -13.99
CA ALA A 114 13.81 -12.42 -14.66
C ALA A 114 12.45 -11.96 -15.22
N ALA A 115 11.57 -12.89 -15.58
CA ALA A 115 10.23 -12.56 -16.04
C ALA A 115 9.39 -11.89 -14.93
N LEU A 116 9.62 -12.22 -13.65
CA LEU A 116 8.95 -11.54 -12.53
C LEU A 116 9.44 -10.10 -12.34
N PHE A 117 10.70 -9.81 -12.65
CA PHE A 117 11.19 -8.43 -12.70
C PHE A 117 10.46 -7.63 -13.79
N PHE A 118 10.37 -8.17 -15.02
CA PHE A 118 9.63 -7.53 -16.12
C PHE A 118 8.12 -7.48 -15.89
N ASN A 119 7.57 -8.38 -15.07
CA ASN A 119 6.19 -8.31 -14.61
C ASN A 119 5.97 -7.15 -13.63
N GLY A 120 6.87 -6.96 -12.66
CA GLY A 120 6.76 -5.91 -11.64
C GLY A 120 6.97 -4.49 -12.19
N LEU A 121 7.86 -4.33 -13.17
CA LEU A 121 8.23 -3.06 -13.77
C LEU A 121 7.05 -2.22 -14.32
N PRO A 122 6.13 -2.74 -15.14
CA PRO A 122 4.98 -1.96 -15.61
C PRO A 122 3.94 -1.68 -14.52
N LEU A 123 3.82 -2.55 -13.51
CA LEU A 123 2.76 -2.48 -12.51
C LEU A 123 2.92 -1.33 -11.49
N GLY A 124 4.16 -0.84 -11.29
CA GLY A 124 4.44 0.25 -10.34
C GLY A 124 3.76 1.59 -10.67
N LEU A 125 3.39 1.79 -11.93
CA LEU A 125 2.77 3.02 -12.45
C LEU A 125 1.24 3.03 -12.34
N ILE A 126 0.61 1.87 -12.28
CA ILE A 126 -0.84 1.74 -12.45
C ILE A 126 -1.62 2.49 -11.37
N TRP A 127 -1.12 2.51 -10.13
CA TRP A 127 -1.78 3.26 -9.05
C TRP A 127 -1.90 4.74 -9.39
N GLY A 128 -0.80 5.36 -9.84
CA GLY A 128 -0.77 6.78 -10.17
C GLY A 128 -1.63 7.09 -11.39
N LEU A 129 -1.63 6.22 -12.40
CA LEU A 129 -2.47 6.38 -13.60
C LEU A 129 -3.96 6.30 -13.28
N VAL A 130 -4.38 5.38 -12.40
CA VAL A 130 -5.77 5.26 -11.94
C VAL A 130 -6.15 6.45 -11.06
N PHE A 131 -5.29 6.79 -10.08
CA PHE A 131 -5.56 7.91 -9.17
C PHE A 131 -5.64 9.25 -9.90
N ALA A 132 -4.85 9.46 -10.96
CA ALA A 132 -4.87 10.70 -11.74
C ALA A 132 -6.22 11.02 -12.39
N TYR A 133 -7.13 10.04 -12.58
CA TYR A 133 -8.51 10.30 -13.03
C TYR A 133 -9.40 10.94 -11.93
N MET A 134 -9.06 10.67 -10.68
CA MET A 134 -9.81 11.02 -9.47
C MET A 134 -9.18 12.18 -8.70
N GLU A 135 -7.90 12.45 -8.96
CA GLU A 135 -7.13 13.54 -8.36
C GLU A 135 -7.64 14.92 -8.80
N GLY A 136 -7.39 15.94 -7.96
CA GLY A 136 -7.69 17.32 -8.27
C GLY A 136 -9.15 17.71 -8.03
N ARG A 137 -9.85 16.98 -7.16
CA ARG A 137 -11.27 17.18 -6.84
C ARG A 137 -11.48 17.32 -5.33
N ARG A 138 -12.63 17.88 -4.94
CA ARG A 138 -13.02 18.01 -3.53
C ARG A 138 -13.13 16.65 -2.80
N VAL A 139 -13.40 15.59 -3.55
CA VAL A 139 -13.58 14.22 -3.05
C VAL A 139 -12.32 13.34 -3.22
N SER A 140 -11.18 13.91 -3.65
CA SER A 140 -9.97 13.13 -3.91
C SER A 140 -9.48 12.33 -2.70
N ASP A 141 -9.65 12.85 -1.48
CA ASP A 141 -9.26 12.14 -0.24
C ASP A 141 -10.10 10.86 -0.04
N VAL A 142 -11.42 10.93 -0.30
CA VAL A 142 -12.33 9.78 -0.22
C VAL A 142 -12.00 8.75 -1.30
N LEU A 143 -11.80 9.22 -2.53
CA LEU A 143 -11.45 8.35 -3.66
C LEU A 143 -10.08 7.67 -3.46
N GLY A 144 -9.12 8.39 -2.86
CA GLY A 144 -7.82 7.83 -2.44
C GLY A 144 -7.98 6.74 -1.38
N ALA A 145 -8.83 6.96 -0.37
CA ALA A 145 -9.10 5.95 0.66
C ALA A 145 -9.76 4.67 0.07
N VAL A 146 -10.71 4.83 -0.85
CA VAL A 146 -11.34 3.69 -1.57
C VAL A 146 -10.29 2.92 -2.37
N LEU A 147 -9.38 3.63 -3.06
CA LEU A 147 -8.29 3.01 -3.81
C LEU A 147 -7.30 2.29 -2.88
N CYS A 148 -7.00 2.83 -1.70
CA CYS A 148 -6.19 2.12 -0.70
C CYS A 148 -6.87 0.84 -0.20
N ALA A 149 -8.17 0.88 0.09
CA ALA A 149 -8.88 -0.33 0.51
C ALA A 149 -8.91 -1.43 -0.56
N SER A 150 -8.91 -1.03 -1.84
CA SER A 150 -8.91 -1.98 -2.95
C SER A 150 -7.72 -2.93 -2.93
N PHE A 151 -6.53 -2.48 -2.50
CA PHE A 151 -5.34 -3.32 -2.51
C PHE A 151 -5.28 -4.35 -1.39
N ILE A 152 -5.92 -4.04 -0.25
CA ILE A 152 -6.03 -4.94 0.90
C ILE A 152 -6.89 -6.13 0.47
N LEU A 153 -8.09 -5.85 -0.03
CA LEU A 153 -9.03 -6.89 -0.44
C LEU A 153 -8.54 -7.64 -1.68
N SER A 154 -8.00 -6.94 -2.67
CA SER A 154 -7.62 -7.56 -3.94
C SER A 154 -6.57 -8.64 -3.77
N SER A 155 -5.57 -8.44 -2.92
CA SER A 155 -4.53 -9.44 -2.70
C SER A 155 -5.11 -10.76 -2.18
N GLY A 156 -6.05 -10.72 -1.24
CA GLY A 156 -6.73 -11.90 -0.72
C GLY A 156 -7.57 -12.61 -1.79
N VAL A 157 -8.39 -11.86 -2.53
CA VAL A 157 -9.29 -12.44 -3.55
C VAL A 157 -8.51 -13.04 -4.72
N VAL A 158 -7.48 -12.36 -5.23
CA VAL A 158 -6.73 -12.87 -6.39
C VAL A 158 -5.88 -14.10 -6.04
N LYS A 159 -5.42 -14.22 -4.78
CA LYS A 159 -4.78 -15.46 -4.29
C LYS A 159 -5.79 -16.59 -4.10
N ALA A 160 -7.01 -16.29 -3.63
CA ALA A 160 -8.08 -17.27 -3.58
C ALA A 160 -8.37 -17.83 -4.99
N VAL A 161 -8.48 -16.96 -6.00
CA VAL A 161 -8.61 -17.39 -7.41
C VAL A 161 -7.38 -18.18 -7.87
N GLY A 162 -6.17 -17.74 -7.53
CA GLY A 162 -4.95 -18.48 -7.80
C GLY A 162 -4.99 -19.91 -7.24
N LYS A 163 -5.38 -20.08 -5.98
CA LYS A 163 -5.52 -21.38 -5.33
C LYS A 163 -6.61 -22.25 -5.97
N LEU A 164 -7.75 -21.67 -6.37
CA LEU A 164 -8.79 -22.39 -7.13
C LEU A 164 -8.27 -22.88 -8.49
N LEU A 165 -7.41 -22.11 -9.17
CA LEU A 165 -6.78 -22.54 -10.41
C LEU A 165 -5.79 -23.70 -10.19
N LEU A 166 -5.01 -23.67 -9.10
CA LEU A 166 -4.15 -24.79 -8.71
C LEU A 166 -4.97 -26.05 -8.44
N GLN A 167 -6.11 -25.93 -7.74
CA GLN A 167 -7.05 -27.04 -7.50
C GLN A 167 -7.69 -27.56 -8.79
N ALA A 168 -7.84 -26.70 -9.80
CA ALA A 168 -8.23 -27.07 -11.16
C ALA A 168 -7.08 -27.61 -12.02
N ALA A 169 -5.97 -28.02 -11.39
CA ALA A 169 -4.77 -28.59 -12.02
C ALA A 169 -4.03 -27.66 -12.99
N VAL A 170 -4.20 -26.33 -12.87
CA VAL A 170 -3.31 -25.38 -13.54
C VAL A 170 -1.97 -25.38 -12.81
N SER A 171 -0.86 -25.60 -13.53
CA SER A 171 0.48 -25.62 -12.92
C SER A 171 0.84 -24.29 -12.24
N ASP A 172 1.69 -24.35 -11.21
CA ASP A 172 2.19 -23.20 -10.44
C ASP A 172 2.74 -22.06 -11.32
N LEU A 173 3.41 -22.41 -12.42
CA LEU A 173 4.02 -21.44 -13.34
C LEU A 173 2.99 -20.75 -14.25
N TRP A 174 1.94 -21.45 -14.68
CA TRP A 174 0.86 -20.90 -15.53
C TRP A 174 -0.23 -20.18 -14.74
N MET A 175 -0.43 -20.55 -13.48
CA MET A 175 -1.48 -20.01 -12.62
C MET A 175 -1.51 -18.47 -12.56
N PRO A 176 -0.38 -17.74 -12.46
CA PRO A 176 -0.40 -16.28 -12.45
C PRO A 176 -0.98 -15.67 -13.74
N ALA A 177 -0.60 -16.20 -14.91
CA ALA A 177 -1.09 -15.72 -16.19
C ALA A 177 -2.58 -16.03 -16.39
N ALA A 178 -3.02 -17.22 -15.96
CA ALA A 178 -4.42 -17.63 -15.99
C ALA A 178 -5.30 -16.77 -15.07
N ALA A 179 -4.84 -16.49 -13.85
CA ALA A 179 -5.53 -15.60 -12.92
C ALA A 179 -5.69 -14.19 -13.50
N GLY A 180 -4.65 -13.64 -14.14
CA GLY A 180 -4.74 -12.34 -14.84
C GLY A 180 -5.85 -12.33 -15.90
N MET A 181 -6.01 -13.41 -16.67
CA MET A 181 -7.06 -13.51 -17.69
C MET A 181 -8.47 -13.51 -17.11
N VAL A 182 -8.68 -14.13 -15.93
CA VAL A 182 -9.98 -14.13 -15.23
C VAL A 182 -10.43 -12.70 -14.90
N PHE A 183 -9.51 -11.81 -14.55
CA PHE A 183 -9.81 -10.42 -14.17
C PHE A 183 -9.74 -9.41 -15.33
N MET A 184 -9.35 -9.85 -16.53
CA MET A 184 -9.25 -9.00 -17.72
C MET A 184 -10.60 -8.35 -18.11
N PRO A 185 -11.76 -9.05 -18.11
CA PRO A 185 -13.03 -8.42 -18.46
C PRO A 185 -13.39 -7.29 -17.49
N LEU A 186 -13.22 -7.51 -16.18
CA LEU A 186 -13.47 -6.49 -15.16
C LEU A 186 -12.52 -5.30 -15.33
N LEU A 187 -11.25 -5.54 -15.67
CA LEU A 187 -10.28 -4.49 -15.94
C LEU A 187 -10.71 -3.62 -17.13
N LEU A 188 -11.08 -4.23 -18.25
CA LEU A 188 -11.46 -3.52 -19.47
C LEU A 188 -12.68 -2.62 -19.23
N VAL A 189 -13.71 -3.14 -18.56
CA VAL A 189 -14.91 -2.37 -18.21
C VAL A 189 -14.58 -1.22 -17.27
N SER A 190 -13.70 -1.45 -16.29
CA SER A 190 -13.32 -0.43 -15.30
C SER A 190 -12.47 0.68 -15.91
N VAL A 191 -11.49 0.35 -16.75
CA VAL A 191 -10.65 1.32 -17.47
C VAL A 191 -11.49 2.12 -18.46
N TRP A 192 -12.43 1.46 -19.16
CA TRP A 192 -13.41 2.16 -19.98
C TRP A 192 -14.24 3.14 -19.14
N GLY A 193 -14.76 2.71 -17.99
CA GLY A 193 -15.52 3.57 -17.07
C GLY A 193 -14.72 4.78 -16.58
N LEU A 194 -13.44 4.58 -16.21
CA LEU A 194 -12.53 5.67 -15.84
C LEU A 194 -12.30 6.66 -16.98
N ALA A 195 -12.16 6.18 -18.21
CA ALA A 195 -12.00 7.04 -19.39
C ALA A 195 -13.21 7.93 -19.68
N GLN A 196 -14.39 7.61 -19.13
CA GLN A 196 -15.60 8.41 -19.29
C GLN A 196 -15.76 9.50 -18.22
N LEU A 197 -14.87 9.54 -17.22
CA LEU A 197 -14.92 10.55 -16.16
C LEU A 197 -14.68 11.96 -16.75
N PRO A 198 -15.61 12.91 -16.57
CA PRO A 198 -15.39 14.30 -16.96
C PRO A 198 -14.21 14.89 -16.16
N GLY A 199 -13.53 15.91 -16.68
CA GLY A 199 -12.49 16.63 -15.93
C GLY A 199 -12.99 17.28 -14.61
N PRO A 200 -12.09 17.82 -13.78
CA PRO A 200 -12.47 18.64 -12.63
C PRO A 200 -13.40 19.79 -13.03
N ASN A 201 -14.38 20.13 -12.19
CA ASN A 201 -15.28 21.26 -12.43
C ASN A 201 -14.75 22.57 -11.80
N ALA A 202 -15.42 23.69 -12.05
CA ALA A 202 -14.98 24.99 -11.52
C ALA A 202 -14.95 25.05 -9.98
N ASP A 203 -15.78 24.27 -9.28
CA ASP A 203 -15.76 24.19 -7.81
C ASP A 203 -14.56 23.39 -7.31
N ASP A 204 -14.18 22.32 -8.01
CA ASP A 204 -12.95 21.56 -7.76
C ASP A 204 -11.70 22.44 -7.90
N GLU A 205 -11.67 23.32 -8.90
CA GLU A 205 -10.55 24.25 -9.11
C GLU A 205 -10.51 25.37 -8.07
N ARG A 206 -11.67 25.89 -7.65
CA ARG A 206 -11.77 26.96 -6.63
C ARG A 206 -11.28 26.51 -5.25
N GLU A 207 -11.56 25.27 -4.85
CA GLU A 207 -11.11 24.72 -3.56
C GLU A 207 -9.70 24.12 -3.62
N ARG A 208 -9.03 24.16 -4.79
CA ARG A 208 -7.68 23.62 -4.95
C ARG A 208 -6.66 24.51 -4.24
N ILE A 209 -6.24 24.08 -3.05
CA ILE A 209 -5.06 24.65 -2.40
C ILE A 209 -3.83 24.33 -3.26
N ARG A 210 -3.12 25.36 -3.73
CA ARG A 210 -1.92 25.21 -4.56
C ARG A 210 -0.80 24.56 -3.73
N ARG A 211 -0.56 23.26 -3.95
CA ARG A 211 0.57 22.52 -3.36
C ARG A 211 1.77 22.66 -4.28
N ALA A 212 2.81 23.39 -3.84
CA ALA A 212 4.07 23.49 -4.58
C ALA A 212 5.08 22.44 -4.07
N PRO A 213 5.85 21.78 -4.96
CA PRO A 213 6.94 20.91 -4.54
C PRO A 213 8.00 21.65 -3.73
N MET A 214 8.56 21.01 -2.71
CA MET A 214 9.68 21.58 -1.93
C MET A 214 10.94 21.63 -2.78
N ASN A 215 11.65 22.77 -2.76
CA ASN A 215 12.98 22.87 -3.35
C ASN A 215 14.04 22.17 -2.46
N LYS A 216 15.30 22.16 -2.89
CA LYS A 216 16.39 21.48 -2.17
C LYS A 216 16.64 22.08 -0.77
N ASP A 217 16.58 23.40 -0.66
CA ASP A 217 16.84 24.12 0.60
C ASP A 217 15.69 23.94 1.59
N ASP A 218 14.44 23.95 1.11
CA ASP A 218 13.25 23.67 1.91
C ASP A 218 13.34 22.28 2.53
N ARG A 219 13.76 21.27 1.74
CA ARG A 219 13.94 19.89 2.23
C ARG A 219 15.03 19.82 3.30
N ARG A 220 16.16 20.50 3.08
CA ARG A 220 17.27 20.53 4.04
C ARG A 220 16.85 21.18 5.36
N HIS A 221 16.18 22.33 5.31
CA HIS A 221 15.65 22.99 6.51
C HIS A 221 14.59 22.15 7.22
N PHE A 222 13.71 21.50 6.47
CA PHE A 222 12.71 20.60 7.04
C PHE A 222 13.34 19.42 7.78
N LEU A 223 14.36 18.79 7.18
CA LEU A 223 15.10 17.70 7.81
C LEU A 223 15.93 18.16 9.02
N ALA A 224 16.53 19.34 8.96
CA ALA A 224 17.21 19.92 10.12
C ALA A 224 16.23 20.18 11.28
N ASP A 225 15.03 20.65 10.96
CA ASP A 225 14.00 20.94 11.96
C ASP A 225 13.29 19.70 12.49
N TYR A 226 12.96 18.71 11.66
CA TYR A 226 12.05 17.62 12.06
C TYR A 226 12.63 16.22 11.81
N GLY A 227 13.88 16.13 11.38
CA GLY A 227 14.52 14.89 10.91
C GLY A 227 14.53 13.76 11.94
N LEU A 228 14.70 14.03 13.23
CA LEU A 228 14.72 12.98 14.24
C LEU A 228 13.36 12.27 14.38
N GLY A 229 12.27 13.04 14.53
CA GLY A 229 10.93 12.47 14.59
C GLY A 229 10.52 11.82 13.27
N LEU A 230 10.90 12.43 12.15
CA LEU A 230 10.67 11.87 10.82
C LEU A 230 11.42 10.55 10.62
N ALA A 231 12.69 10.46 11.01
CA ALA A 231 13.49 9.25 10.87
C ALA A 231 12.90 8.09 11.68
N ALA A 232 12.42 8.36 12.90
CA ALA A 232 11.73 7.35 13.70
C ALA A 232 10.43 6.86 13.03
N LEU A 233 9.64 7.77 12.46
CA LEU A 233 8.44 7.43 11.70
C LEU A 233 8.75 6.61 10.44
N ILE A 234 9.76 7.02 9.67
CA ILE A 234 10.20 6.30 8.47
C ILE A 234 10.71 4.91 8.85
N ALA A 235 11.50 4.78 9.93
CA ALA A 235 11.96 3.47 10.40
C ALA A 235 10.79 2.56 10.79
N ALA A 236 9.78 3.08 11.49
CA ALA A 236 8.56 2.32 11.79
C ALA A 236 7.82 1.92 10.50
N TYR A 237 7.71 2.83 9.53
CA TYR A 237 7.12 2.56 8.22
C TYR A 237 7.85 1.44 7.48
N VAL A 238 9.19 1.44 7.49
CA VAL A 238 10.01 0.40 6.86
C VAL A 238 9.71 -0.97 7.48
N LEU A 239 9.63 -1.05 8.81
CA LEU A 239 9.28 -2.29 9.51
C LEU A 239 7.88 -2.78 9.15
N PHE A 240 6.87 -1.89 9.15
CA PHE A 240 5.52 -2.26 8.71
C PHE A 240 5.47 -2.67 7.24
N THR A 241 6.24 -2.01 6.37
CA THR A 241 6.29 -2.36 4.94
C THR A 241 6.90 -3.75 4.75
N ALA A 242 8.02 -4.02 5.42
CA ALA A 242 8.69 -5.31 5.36
C ALA A 242 7.80 -6.44 5.89
N PHE A 243 7.18 -6.24 7.06
CA PHE A 243 6.26 -7.22 7.64
C PHE A 243 5.01 -7.42 6.78
N ARG A 244 4.46 -6.34 6.19
CA ARG A 244 3.34 -6.44 5.24
C ARG A 244 3.71 -7.25 4.01
N ASP A 245 4.85 -6.93 3.39
CA ASP A 245 5.29 -7.63 2.18
C ASP A 245 5.57 -9.10 2.49
N PHE A 246 6.14 -9.41 3.65
CA PHE A 246 6.31 -10.79 4.10
C PHE A 246 4.95 -11.48 4.30
N ARG A 247 4.05 -10.89 5.09
CA ARG A 247 2.71 -11.44 5.34
C ARG A 247 1.94 -11.69 4.06
N ASP A 248 2.02 -10.75 3.13
CA ASP A 248 1.30 -10.83 1.88
C ASP A 248 1.91 -11.90 0.95
N ASN A 249 3.23 -11.94 0.77
CA ASN A 249 3.82 -12.89 -0.17
C ASN A 249 3.89 -14.33 0.37
N PHE A 250 3.93 -14.52 1.69
CA PHE A 250 4.12 -15.82 2.33
C PHE A 250 2.90 -16.28 3.15
N SER A 251 1.73 -15.68 2.89
CA SER A 251 0.48 -16.09 3.56
C SER A 251 0.09 -17.54 3.26
N ALA A 252 0.45 -18.08 2.08
CA ALA A 252 0.08 -19.44 1.70
C ALA A 252 0.75 -20.47 2.63
N GLU A 253 2.04 -20.27 2.89
CA GLU A 253 2.86 -21.08 3.78
C GLU A 253 2.40 -20.97 5.23
N VAL A 254 2.02 -19.77 5.67
CA VAL A 254 1.44 -19.56 7.00
C VAL A 254 0.13 -20.32 7.14
N TRP A 255 -0.75 -20.26 6.15
CA TRP A 255 -2.02 -21.00 6.16
C TRP A 255 -1.81 -22.51 6.12
N GLU A 256 -0.85 -22.99 5.32
CA GLU A 256 -0.49 -24.40 5.28
C GLU A 256 0.01 -24.89 6.65
N ALA A 257 0.91 -24.14 7.28
CA ALA A 257 1.45 -24.48 8.60
C ALA A 257 0.38 -24.52 9.71
N VAL A 258 -0.71 -23.76 9.58
CA VAL A 258 -1.82 -23.75 10.54
C VAL A 258 -3.02 -24.61 10.11
N GLY A 259 -2.87 -25.47 9.09
CA GLY A 259 -3.88 -26.45 8.69
C GLY A 259 -4.96 -25.96 7.70
N TYR A 260 -4.75 -24.80 7.08
CA TYR A 260 -5.67 -24.19 6.09
C TYR A 260 -5.13 -24.20 4.66
N GLY A 261 -4.13 -25.04 4.35
CA GLY A 261 -3.42 -25.06 3.07
C GLY A 261 -4.32 -25.15 1.83
N ASP A 262 -5.44 -25.89 1.90
CA ASP A 262 -6.37 -26.08 0.77
C ASP A 262 -7.57 -25.14 0.78
N ALA A 263 -7.73 -24.33 1.81
CA ALA A 263 -8.91 -23.50 1.98
C ALA A 263 -8.76 -22.17 1.22
N ALA A 264 -8.95 -22.18 -0.11
CA ALA A 264 -8.82 -20.98 -0.94
C ALA A 264 -9.59 -19.74 -0.40
N GLY A 265 -10.75 -19.97 0.23
CA GLY A 265 -11.56 -18.92 0.84
C GLY A 265 -10.88 -18.15 1.98
N VAL A 266 -9.86 -18.71 2.65
CA VAL A 266 -9.21 -18.07 3.82
C VAL A 266 -8.44 -16.80 3.47
N PHE A 267 -7.92 -16.71 2.24
CA PHE A 267 -7.27 -15.48 1.77
C PHE A 267 -8.26 -14.32 1.69
N ALA A 268 -9.46 -14.54 1.17
CA ALA A 268 -10.49 -13.49 1.10
C ALA A 268 -11.15 -13.24 2.48
N ALA A 269 -11.42 -14.31 3.24
CA ALA A 269 -12.04 -14.22 4.56
C ALA A 269 -11.18 -13.48 5.58
N SER A 270 -9.86 -13.54 5.45
CA SER A 270 -8.95 -12.78 6.32
C SER A 270 -8.80 -11.32 5.90
N GLU A 271 -8.78 -11.00 4.60
CA GLU A 271 -8.56 -9.62 4.13
C GLU A 271 -9.82 -8.74 4.10
N LEU A 272 -11.01 -9.34 3.94
CA LEU A 272 -12.26 -8.56 3.88
C LEU A 272 -12.54 -7.79 5.19
N PRO A 273 -12.51 -8.43 6.39
CA PRO A 273 -12.70 -7.70 7.65
C PRO A 273 -11.62 -6.64 7.87
N VAL A 274 -10.38 -6.95 7.48
CA VAL A 274 -9.24 -6.03 7.56
C VAL A 274 -9.49 -4.77 6.75
N ALA A 275 -9.92 -4.89 5.49
CA ALA A 275 -10.23 -3.76 4.63
C ALA A 275 -11.34 -2.88 5.22
N VAL A 276 -12.40 -3.49 5.79
CA VAL A 276 -13.50 -2.77 6.45
C VAL A 276 -13.02 -2.00 7.68
N ILE A 277 -12.26 -2.64 8.57
CA ILE A 277 -11.71 -2.00 9.77
C ILE A 277 -10.82 -0.81 9.40
N VAL A 278 -9.94 -0.98 8.43
CA VAL A 278 -9.01 0.06 7.97
C VAL A 278 -9.77 1.23 7.34
N LEU A 279 -10.79 0.96 6.52
CA LEU A 279 -11.65 2.02 5.95
C LEU A 279 -12.36 2.85 7.02
N ILE A 280 -12.90 2.21 8.05
CA ILE A 280 -13.57 2.91 9.17
C ILE A 280 -12.56 3.81 9.89
N VAL A 281 -11.37 3.28 10.19
CA VAL A 281 -10.31 4.04 10.88
C VAL A 281 -9.85 5.22 10.03
N LEU A 282 -9.52 5.02 8.76
CA LEU A 282 -9.08 6.10 7.86
C LEU A 282 -10.19 7.13 7.61
N GLY A 283 -11.43 6.69 7.43
CA GLY A 283 -12.59 7.56 7.30
C GLY A 283 -12.77 8.46 8.51
N SER A 284 -12.58 7.92 9.73
CA SER A 284 -12.64 8.71 10.97
C SER A 284 -11.55 9.78 11.05
N LEU A 285 -10.36 9.52 10.50
CA LEU A 285 -9.25 10.49 10.50
C LEU A 285 -9.50 11.69 9.59
N ILE A 286 -10.26 11.51 8.50
CA ILE A 286 -10.63 12.59 7.57
C ILE A 286 -11.50 13.65 8.28
N LEU A 287 -12.32 13.24 9.24
CA LEU A 287 -13.21 14.13 10.02
C LEU A 287 -12.44 15.11 10.92
N ILE A 288 -11.16 14.85 11.20
CA ILE A 288 -10.33 15.69 12.07
C ILE A 288 -9.80 16.88 11.26
N ARG A 289 -10.39 18.06 11.50
CA ARG A 289 -10.00 19.31 10.81
C ARG A 289 -8.66 19.87 11.27
N ASP A 290 -8.36 19.80 12.57
CA ASP A 290 -7.11 20.33 13.11
C ASP A 290 -5.92 19.43 12.75
N ASN A 291 -4.93 19.98 12.03
CA ASN A 291 -3.80 19.20 11.52
C ASN A 291 -2.86 18.69 12.62
N ARG A 292 -2.71 19.42 13.72
CA ARG A 292 -1.86 18.99 14.84
C ARG A 292 -2.52 17.85 15.61
N ARG A 293 -3.82 17.96 15.88
CA ARG A 293 -4.61 16.88 16.48
C ARG A 293 -4.64 15.67 15.56
N ALA A 294 -4.86 15.87 14.25
CA ALA A 294 -4.83 14.79 13.27
C ALA A 294 -3.49 14.05 13.28
N LEU A 295 -2.36 14.77 13.29
CA LEU A 295 -1.03 14.16 13.40
C LEU A 295 -0.86 13.32 14.67
N MET A 296 -1.30 13.82 15.83
CA MET A 296 -1.19 13.08 17.09
C MET A 296 -2.13 11.86 17.14
N VAL A 297 -3.35 11.98 16.62
CA VAL A 297 -4.28 10.85 16.51
C VAL A 297 -3.73 9.78 15.57
N MET A 298 -3.07 10.17 14.47
CA MET A 298 -2.39 9.20 13.58
C MET A 298 -1.27 8.46 14.29
N HIS A 299 -0.47 9.11 15.14
CA HIS A 299 0.50 8.39 15.98
C HIS A 299 -0.20 7.39 16.90
N GLY A 300 -1.34 7.78 17.51
CA GLY A 300 -2.17 6.88 18.32
C GLY A 300 -2.68 5.67 17.54
N VAL A 301 -3.14 5.87 16.29
CA VAL A 301 -3.56 4.78 15.40
C VAL A 301 -2.40 3.83 15.07
N VAL A 302 -1.21 4.38 14.79
CA VAL A 302 0.00 3.58 14.52
C VAL A 302 0.42 2.77 15.75
N ILE A 303 0.39 3.38 16.94
CA ILE A 303 0.65 2.72 18.23
C ILE A 303 -0.36 1.60 18.48
N ALA A 304 -1.65 1.87 18.29
CA ALA A 304 -2.71 0.88 18.46
C ALA A 304 -2.56 -0.28 17.46
N GLY A 305 -2.20 0.02 16.22
CA GLY A 305 -1.92 -0.99 15.19
C GLY A 305 -0.73 -1.88 15.57
N ALA A 306 0.38 -1.29 16.02
CA ALA A 306 1.55 -2.03 16.51
C ALA A 306 1.20 -2.94 17.69
N ALA A 307 0.46 -2.41 18.68
CA ALA A 307 0.00 -3.17 19.83
C ALA A 307 -0.93 -4.32 19.40
N LEU A 308 -1.85 -4.08 18.46
CA LEU A 308 -2.75 -5.11 17.95
C LEU A 308 -2.01 -6.26 17.26
N ILE A 309 -0.94 -5.97 16.50
CA ILE A 309 -0.06 -7.01 15.92
C ILE A 309 0.56 -7.87 17.04
N GLY A 310 1.20 -7.24 18.03
CA GLY A 310 1.88 -7.96 19.10
C GLY A 310 0.92 -8.75 19.99
N LEU A 311 -0.17 -8.13 20.44
CA LEU A 311 -1.15 -8.75 21.33
C LEU A 311 -1.94 -9.87 20.65
N SER A 312 -2.31 -9.71 19.37
CA SER A 312 -2.98 -10.79 18.64
C SER A 312 -2.06 -11.99 18.40
N THR A 313 -0.76 -11.74 18.16
CA THR A 313 0.24 -12.80 18.03
C THR A 313 0.47 -13.53 19.35
N LEU A 314 0.49 -12.79 20.47
CA LEU A 314 0.55 -13.39 21.81
C LEU A 314 -0.70 -14.22 22.11
N ALA A 315 -1.88 -13.71 21.80
CA ALA A 315 -3.13 -14.44 21.99
C ALA A 315 -3.18 -15.71 21.13
N PHE A 316 -2.63 -15.69 19.92
CA PHE A 316 -2.54 -16.86 19.05
C PHE A 316 -1.61 -17.94 19.65
N GLN A 317 -0.42 -17.55 20.13
CA GLN A 317 0.51 -18.49 20.76
C GLN A 317 0.00 -19.05 22.08
N ALA A 318 -0.82 -18.27 22.80
CA ALA A 318 -1.52 -18.71 24.01
C ALA A 318 -2.80 -19.52 23.71
N GLU A 319 -3.06 -19.85 22.44
CA GLU A 319 -4.23 -20.62 21.97
C GLU A 319 -5.58 -19.96 22.33
N LEU A 320 -5.59 -18.65 22.63
CA LEU A 320 -6.79 -17.88 22.99
C LEU A 320 -7.63 -17.47 21.77
N VAL A 321 -7.01 -17.43 20.58
CA VAL A 321 -7.67 -17.07 19.33
C VAL A 321 -7.28 -18.03 18.22
N SER A 322 -8.20 -18.26 17.28
CA SER A 322 -7.94 -19.07 16.08
C SER A 322 -6.90 -18.41 15.16
N ALA A 323 -6.27 -19.20 14.28
CA ALA A 323 -5.37 -18.68 13.26
C ALA A 323 -6.05 -17.66 12.32
N LEU A 324 -7.33 -17.86 12.00
CA LEU A 324 -8.11 -16.92 11.20
C LEU A 324 -8.27 -15.58 11.92
N THR A 325 -8.68 -15.60 13.19
CA THR A 325 -8.82 -14.41 14.01
C THR A 325 -7.49 -13.68 14.17
N TRP A 326 -6.40 -14.42 14.39
CA TRP A 326 -5.06 -13.86 14.47
C TRP A 326 -4.63 -13.14 13.18
N MET A 327 -4.83 -13.77 12.02
CA MET A 327 -4.49 -13.18 10.72
C MET A 327 -5.34 -11.94 10.39
N ILE A 328 -6.59 -11.90 10.86
CA ILE A 328 -7.46 -10.72 10.78
C ILE A 328 -6.95 -9.60 11.70
N LEU A 329 -6.71 -9.87 12.98
CA LEU A 329 -6.30 -8.85 13.94
C LEU A 329 -4.91 -8.29 13.63
N SER A 330 -3.94 -9.17 13.33
CA SER A 330 -2.59 -8.76 12.93
C SER A 330 -2.59 -8.00 11.60
N GLY A 331 -3.43 -8.43 10.63
CA GLY A 331 -3.65 -7.72 9.37
C GLY A 331 -4.26 -6.33 9.60
N ALA A 332 -5.31 -6.24 10.41
CA ALA A 332 -5.94 -4.97 10.76
C ALA A 332 -4.96 -4.02 11.44
N GLY A 333 -4.20 -4.51 12.43
CA GLY A 333 -3.19 -3.71 13.12
C GLY A 333 -2.10 -3.19 12.18
N LEU A 334 -1.62 -4.06 11.30
CA LEU A 334 -0.64 -3.73 10.27
C LEU A 334 -1.14 -2.65 9.31
N TYR A 335 -2.31 -2.83 8.69
CA TYR A 335 -2.81 -1.85 7.73
C TYR A 335 -3.31 -0.56 8.38
N MET A 336 -3.79 -0.59 9.62
CA MET A 336 -4.08 0.61 10.40
C MET A 336 -2.81 1.43 10.66
N ALA A 337 -1.69 0.77 10.97
CA ALA A 337 -0.42 1.43 11.19
C ALA A 337 0.27 1.88 9.89
N TYR A 338 0.18 1.09 8.82
CA TYR A 338 0.86 1.34 7.56
C TYR A 338 0.16 2.38 6.68
N THR A 339 -1.17 2.33 6.56
CA THR A 339 -1.89 3.11 5.53
C THR A 339 -1.84 4.63 5.74
N PRO A 340 -1.86 5.18 6.98
CA PRO A 340 -1.76 6.62 7.19
C PRO A 340 -0.52 7.26 6.54
N PHE A 341 0.61 6.55 6.48
CA PHE A 341 1.85 7.04 5.84
C PHE A 341 1.69 7.32 4.35
N ASN A 342 0.87 6.51 3.66
CA ASN A 342 0.64 6.61 2.23
C ASN A 342 -0.45 7.64 1.88
N ALA A 343 -1.35 7.94 2.82
CA ALA A 343 -2.55 8.72 2.55
C ALA A 343 -2.50 10.15 3.10
N MET A 344 -2.12 10.33 4.38
CA MET A 344 -2.45 11.58 5.09
C MET A 344 -1.39 12.03 6.11
N LEU A 345 -0.57 11.14 6.65
CA LEU A 345 0.34 11.44 7.76
C LEU A 345 1.35 12.54 7.41
N PHE A 346 2.01 12.41 6.26
CA PHE A 346 3.00 13.40 5.83
C PHE A 346 2.36 14.75 5.44
N ASP A 347 1.18 14.74 4.81
CA ASP A 347 0.43 15.96 4.50
C ASP A 347 0.00 16.68 5.78
N ARG A 348 -0.55 15.95 6.76
CA ARG A 348 -0.94 16.52 8.07
C ARG A 348 0.27 17.01 8.86
N MET A 349 1.42 16.35 8.75
CA MET A 349 2.67 16.80 9.37
C MET A 349 3.16 18.11 8.75
N LEU A 350 3.18 18.24 7.42
CA LEU A 350 3.56 19.48 6.75
C LEU A 350 2.60 20.62 7.12
N ALA A 351 1.30 20.34 7.12
CA ALA A 351 0.28 21.31 7.53
C ALA A 351 0.42 21.72 9.01
N ALA A 352 0.65 20.76 9.93
CA ALA A 352 0.85 21.03 11.35
C ALA A 352 2.13 21.82 11.65
N THR A 353 3.16 21.66 10.81
CA THR A 353 4.43 22.42 10.91
C THR A 353 4.37 23.76 10.17
N ARG A 354 3.27 24.08 9.50
CA ARG A 354 3.06 25.27 8.65
C ARG A 354 4.16 25.45 7.60
N ARG A 355 4.70 24.35 7.07
CA ARG A 355 5.70 24.37 5.99
C ARG A 355 4.98 24.18 4.65
N VAL A 356 5.33 25.01 3.67
CA VAL A 356 4.85 24.85 2.30
C VAL A 356 5.62 23.72 1.63
N GLY A 357 4.92 22.70 1.15
CA GLY A 357 5.53 21.56 0.49
C GLY A 357 4.52 20.48 0.14
N THR A 358 4.86 19.63 -0.84
CA THR A 358 4.13 18.39 -1.12
C THR A 358 4.71 17.25 -0.29
N ALA A 359 3.84 16.41 0.30
CA ALA A 359 4.26 15.19 0.99
C ALA A 359 4.96 14.17 0.07
N GLY A 360 4.90 14.35 -1.26
CA GLY A 360 5.44 13.41 -2.24
C GLY A 360 6.92 13.06 -2.02
N PHE A 361 7.77 14.00 -1.61
CA PHE A 361 9.17 13.70 -1.27
C PHE A 361 9.27 12.72 -0.08
N LEU A 362 8.48 12.94 0.96
CA LEU A 362 8.50 12.12 2.18
C LEU A 362 7.94 10.72 1.91
N ILE A 363 6.85 10.63 1.15
CA ILE A 363 6.27 9.37 0.69
C ILE A 363 7.29 8.59 -0.12
N TYR A 364 7.98 9.23 -1.07
CA TYR A 364 8.97 8.57 -1.91
C TYR A 364 10.16 8.01 -1.10
N VAL A 365 10.69 8.80 -0.16
CA VAL A 365 11.78 8.34 0.72
C VAL A 365 11.32 7.16 1.57
N ALA A 366 10.11 7.25 2.13
CA ALA A 366 9.54 6.18 2.94
C ALA A 366 9.35 4.89 2.11
N ASP A 367 8.73 4.98 0.93
CA ASP A 367 8.47 3.84 0.04
C ASP A 367 9.76 3.17 -0.45
N ALA A 368 10.74 3.96 -0.90
CA ALA A 368 12.02 3.42 -1.34
C ALA A 368 12.73 2.66 -0.20
N SER A 369 12.73 3.25 1.01
CA SER A 369 13.29 2.62 2.20
C SER A 369 12.50 1.35 2.58
N GLY A 370 11.18 1.38 2.42
CA GLY A 370 10.29 0.26 2.70
C GLY A 370 10.58 -0.95 1.84
N TYR A 371 10.73 -0.78 0.51
CA TYR A 371 11.09 -1.88 -0.38
C TYR A 371 12.48 -2.46 -0.08
N ILE A 372 13.45 -1.61 0.27
CA ILE A 372 14.76 -2.08 0.74
C ILE A 372 14.58 -2.94 2.00
N GLY A 373 13.78 -2.48 2.97
CA GLY A 373 13.46 -3.24 4.18
C GLY A 373 12.84 -4.61 3.89
N SER A 374 11.90 -4.68 2.94
CA SER A 374 11.27 -5.94 2.51
C SER A 374 12.30 -6.92 1.94
N VAL A 375 13.20 -6.45 1.07
CA VAL A 375 14.27 -7.30 0.51
C VAL A 375 15.23 -7.76 1.61
N ILE A 376 15.66 -6.87 2.51
CA ILE A 376 16.54 -7.21 3.63
C ILE A 376 15.90 -8.26 4.53
N LEU A 377 14.60 -8.14 4.86
CA LEU A 377 13.92 -9.11 5.71
C LEU A 377 13.90 -10.51 5.10
N LEU A 378 13.68 -10.61 3.78
CA LEU A 378 13.71 -11.88 3.06
C LEU A 378 15.11 -12.47 3.00
N LEU A 379 16.13 -11.67 2.70
CA LEU A 379 17.52 -12.13 2.72
C LEU A 379 17.96 -12.56 4.12
N TYR A 380 17.51 -11.86 5.16
CA TYR A 380 17.75 -12.24 6.55
C TYR A 380 17.13 -13.60 6.86
N ARG A 381 15.86 -13.83 6.50
CA ARG A 381 15.21 -15.14 6.62
C ARG A 381 16.00 -16.22 5.90
N SER A 382 16.41 -15.96 4.65
CA SER A 382 17.05 -16.96 3.79
C SER A 382 18.47 -17.33 4.21
N PHE A 383 19.26 -16.40 4.74
CA PHE A 383 20.69 -16.64 5.03
C PHE A 383 21.03 -16.64 6.51
N ALA A 384 20.34 -15.84 7.34
CA ALA A 384 20.64 -15.71 8.76
C ALA A 384 19.70 -16.52 9.66
N ALA A 385 18.51 -16.88 9.19
CA ALA A 385 17.55 -17.69 9.92
C ALA A 385 16.91 -18.84 9.10
N PRO A 386 17.68 -19.60 8.29
CA PRO A 386 17.13 -20.66 7.44
C PRO A 386 16.48 -21.82 8.21
N GLN A 387 16.82 -21.98 9.49
CA GLN A 387 16.27 -23.00 10.38
C GLN A 387 14.84 -22.72 10.83
N LEU A 388 14.37 -21.47 10.72
CA LEU A 388 13.01 -21.11 11.10
C LEU A 388 12.06 -21.43 9.94
N ASP A 389 11.01 -22.19 10.24
CA ASP A 389 9.90 -22.33 9.31
C ASP A 389 9.21 -20.97 9.07
N TRP A 390 8.36 -20.92 8.04
CA TRP A 390 7.68 -19.69 7.65
C TRP A 390 6.78 -19.11 8.76
N LEU A 391 6.13 -19.96 9.56
CA LEU A 391 5.24 -19.55 10.65
C LEU A 391 6.03 -18.99 11.84
N GLN A 392 7.10 -19.66 12.26
CA GLN A 392 7.99 -19.21 13.33
C GLN A 392 8.65 -17.88 12.96
N PHE A 393 9.14 -17.77 11.71
CA PHE A 393 9.69 -16.51 11.23
C PHE A 393 8.63 -15.41 11.18
N PHE A 394 7.39 -15.72 10.76
CA PHE A 394 6.27 -14.77 10.76
C PHE A 394 5.99 -14.24 12.17
N ILE A 395 5.89 -15.12 13.15
CA ILE A 395 5.63 -14.77 14.55
C ILE A 395 6.76 -13.89 15.10
N GLY A 396 8.02 -14.27 14.85
CA GLY A 396 9.18 -13.48 15.24
C GLY A 396 9.19 -12.08 14.60
N ALA A 397 8.91 -12.00 13.29
CA ALA A 397 8.83 -10.75 12.56
C ALA A 397 7.66 -9.87 13.03
N ALA A 398 6.53 -10.48 13.43
CA ALA A 398 5.38 -9.78 14.00
C ALA A 398 5.75 -9.11 15.33
N TYR A 399 6.38 -9.84 16.25
CA TYR A 399 6.83 -9.27 17.53
C TYR A 399 7.91 -8.20 17.35
N ALA A 400 8.92 -8.46 16.52
CA ALA A 400 10.00 -7.52 16.27
C ALA A 400 9.45 -6.22 15.67
N SER A 401 8.60 -6.32 14.65
CA SER A 401 7.95 -5.17 14.02
C SER A 401 7.03 -4.43 14.99
N ALA A 402 6.24 -5.15 15.78
CA ALA A 402 5.35 -4.54 16.77
C ALA A 402 6.12 -3.77 17.84
N ALA A 403 7.11 -4.39 18.49
CA ALA A 403 7.87 -3.79 19.57
C ALA A 403 8.71 -2.60 19.08
N ALA A 404 9.48 -2.78 18.00
CA ALA A 404 10.34 -1.72 17.47
C ALA A 404 9.51 -0.53 16.96
N SER A 405 8.45 -0.77 16.18
CA SER A 405 7.60 0.32 15.68
C SER A 405 6.82 1.02 16.78
N LEU A 406 6.44 0.33 17.86
CA LEU A 406 5.82 0.93 19.03
C LEU A 406 6.78 1.94 19.68
N VAL A 407 8.02 1.54 19.95
CA VAL A 407 9.05 2.40 20.55
C VAL A 407 9.36 3.60 19.63
N LEU A 408 9.57 3.36 18.34
CA LEU A 408 9.88 4.40 17.36
C LEU A 408 8.74 5.42 17.23
N THR A 409 7.50 4.94 17.16
CA THR A 409 6.33 5.81 17.03
C THR A 409 6.06 6.58 18.32
N LEU A 410 6.24 5.98 19.49
CA LEU A 410 6.16 6.68 20.78
C LEU A 410 7.21 7.78 20.88
N ALA A 411 8.46 7.49 20.50
CA ALA A 411 9.53 8.48 20.48
C ALA A 411 9.20 9.64 19.54
N SER A 412 8.67 9.35 18.35
CA SER A 412 8.18 10.38 17.42
C SER A 412 7.02 11.19 17.99
N ALA A 413 6.03 10.54 18.60
CA ALA A 413 4.85 11.20 19.17
C ALA A 413 5.25 12.18 20.28
N VAL A 414 6.15 11.76 21.18
CA VAL A 414 6.70 12.62 22.23
C VAL A 414 7.50 13.78 21.63
N TYR A 415 8.32 13.50 20.61
CA TYR A 415 9.10 14.52 19.91
C TYR A 415 8.22 15.62 19.29
N PHE A 416 7.25 15.23 18.45
CA PHE A 416 6.35 16.19 17.81
C PHE A 416 5.41 16.88 18.81
N GLY A 417 4.91 16.16 19.80
CA GLY A 417 4.07 16.71 20.87
C GLY A 417 4.78 17.85 21.61
N ARG A 418 6.03 17.64 22.04
CA ARG A 418 6.85 18.66 22.71
C ARG A 418 7.23 19.80 21.78
N LYS A 419 7.70 19.50 20.56
CA LYS A 419 8.21 20.51 19.62
C LYS A 419 7.12 21.44 19.10
N LEU A 420 5.94 20.90 18.77
CA LEU A 420 4.79 21.70 18.34
C LEU A 420 4.15 22.43 19.52
N GLY A 421 4.17 21.86 20.73
CA GLY A 421 3.69 22.52 21.95
C GLY A 421 4.49 23.76 22.31
N ARG A 422 5.82 23.66 22.30
CA ARG A 422 6.72 24.76 22.61
C ARG A 422 6.59 25.92 21.60
N LYS A 423 6.48 25.63 20.30
CA LYS A 423 6.27 26.69 19.28
C LYS A 423 4.94 27.43 19.47
N HIS A 424 3.87 26.72 19.85
CA HIS A 424 2.57 27.35 20.10
C HIS A 424 2.59 28.27 21.33
N GLN A 425 3.24 27.83 22.42
CA GLN A 425 3.40 28.63 23.63
C GLN A 425 4.24 29.89 23.39
N VAL A 426 5.33 29.80 22.64
CA VAL A 426 6.17 30.96 22.28
C VAL A 426 5.37 31.97 21.44
N GLN A 427 4.54 31.51 20.50
CA GLN A 427 3.69 32.40 19.70
C GLN A 427 2.58 33.07 20.54
N MET A 428 1.94 32.35 21.46
CA MET A 428 0.95 32.96 22.36
C MET A 428 1.59 33.96 23.33
N ALA A 429 2.79 33.68 23.83
CA ALA A 429 3.54 34.61 24.68
C ALA A 429 4.00 35.86 23.90
N GLN A 430 4.33 35.72 22.61
CA GLN A 430 4.68 36.84 21.73
C GLN A 430 3.47 37.64 21.21
N ALA A 431 2.27 37.07 21.19
CA ALA A 431 1.03 37.76 20.82
C ALA A 431 0.32 38.46 22.00
N ALA A 432 0.71 38.14 23.23
CA ALA A 432 0.18 38.76 24.45
C ALA A 432 0.55 40.25 24.70
N PRO A 433 1.66 40.83 24.17
CA PRO A 433 2.00 42.22 24.45
C PRO A 433 1.06 43.26 23.80
N ASP A 434 0.37 42.92 22.71
CA ASP A 434 -0.41 43.91 21.94
C ASP A 434 -1.85 44.09 22.46
N ALA A 435 -2.34 43.22 23.36
CA ALA A 435 -3.68 43.34 23.95
C ALA A 435 -3.73 44.19 25.23
N ALA A 436 -2.57 44.61 25.74
CA ALA A 436 -2.46 45.48 26.93
C ALA A 436 -2.17 46.95 26.58
N ALA A 437 -2.14 47.31 25.28
CA ALA A 437 -1.84 48.64 24.77
C ALA A 437 -2.95 49.25 23.90
N SER A 438 -4.20 48.79 24.04
CA SER A 438 -5.39 49.38 23.40
C SER A 438 -6.43 49.83 24.41
#